data_AF-A0A535PYJ2-F1
#
_entry.id   AF-A0A535PYJ2-F1
#
_cell.length_a   1.000
_cell.length_b   1.000
_cell.length_c   1.000
_cell.angle_alpha   90.00
_cell.angle_beta   90.00
_cell.angle_gamma   90.00
#
_symmetry.space_group_name_H-M   'P 1'
#
loop_
_entity.id
_entity.type
_entity.pdbx_description
1 polymer ?
#
loop_
_entity_poly.entity_id
_entity_poly.type
_entity_poly.pdbx_seq_one_letter_code
_entity_poly.pdbx_strand_id
1 'polypeptide(L)'
;MDSYRKPAKEQSSPAELVRLDSVSMDEDDEILPDFEAEVDGRRVWVTAVLERTAVIEPAPGEPKVLVNRRRLLVDPAHLRVRHLASKEAARRGREAARQLRLQEHSSAA
;
A
#
# COMPACT_ATOMS: atom_id res chain seq x y z
N MET A 1 -2.14 3.26 40.51
CA MET A 1 -2.98 2.31 39.76
C MET A 1 -4.10 3.12 39.10
N ASP A 2 -4.66 2.55 38.02
CA ASP A 2 -5.89 2.98 37.34
C ASP A 2 -5.76 3.93 36.15
N SER A 3 -5.11 3.41 35.11
CA SER A 3 -5.63 3.24 33.74
C SER A 3 -6.67 4.25 33.20
N TYR A 4 -6.20 5.31 32.52
CA TYR A 4 -7.00 6.03 31.54
C TYR A 4 -7.11 5.23 30.24
N ARG A 5 -8.00 4.22 30.19
CA ARG A 5 -8.37 3.56 28.94
C ARG A 5 -9.54 4.32 28.31
N LYS A 6 -9.27 5.16 27.31
CA LYS A 6 -10.32 5.70 26.43
C LYS A 6 -10.92 4.55 25.62
N PRO A 7 -12.25 4.33 25.61
CA PRO A 7 -12.89 3.54 24.59
C PRO A 7 -13.12 4.43 23.37
N ALA A 8 -12.17 4.49 22.44
CA ALA A 8 -12.44 5.02 21.10
C ALA A 8 -13.18 3.94 20.30
N LYS A 9 -14.47 3.74 20.60
CA LYS A 9 -15.40 3.17 19.63
C LYS A 9 -15.89 4.31 18.77
N GLU A 10 -15.09 4.72 17.79
CA GLU A 10 -15.62 5.45 16.65
C GLU A 10 -16.57 4.51 15.92
N GLN A 11 -17.85 4.73 16.16
CA GLN A 11 -18.93 4.28 15.30
C GLN A 11 -18.82 5.11 14.01
N SER A 12 -17.96 4.68 13.10
CA SER A 12 -18.11 5.07 11.70
C SER A 12 -19.47 4.55 11.26
N SER A 13 -20.25 5.39 10.57
CA SER A 13 -21.37 4.93 9.74
C SER A 13 -20.93 3.69 8.94
N PRO A 14 -21.82 2.77 8.54
CA PRO A 14 -21.42 1.67 7.67
C PRO A 14 -21.03 2.26 6.31
N ALA A 15 -19.80 2.72 6.20
CA ALA A 15 -19.14 2.99 4.94
C ALA A 15 -19.19 1.67 4.17
N GLU A 16 -19.60 1.73 2.91
CA GLU A 16 -19.68 0.55 2.07
C GLU A 16 -18.27 0.00 1.91
N LEU A 17 -17.95 -1.05 2.67
CA LEU A 17 -16.64 -1.67 2.62
C LEU A 17 -16.47 -2.35 1.25
N VAL A 18 -15.35 -2.08 0.60
CA VAL A 18 -15.01 -2.67 -0.69
C VAL A 18 -13.88 -3.67 -0.55
N ARG A 19 -13.73 -4.59 -1.51
CA ARG A 19 -12.56 -5.48 -1.51
C ARG A 19 -11.32 -4.68 -1.88
N LEU A 20 -10.20 -4.92 -1.17
CA LEU A 20 -8.93 -4.25 -1.44
C LEU A 20 -8.40 -4.53 -2.87
N ASP A 21 -8.79 -5.64 -3.51
CA ASP A 21 -8.43 -5.94 -4.90
C ASP A 21 -9.31 -5.22 -5.94
N SER A 22 -10.43 -4.63 -5.53
CA SER A 22 -11.31 -3.85 -6.42
C SER A 22 -10.96 -2.36 -6.48
N VAL A 23 -10.02 -1.91 -5.64
CA VAL A 23 -9.53 -0.52 -5.64
C VAL A 23 -8.72 -0.29 -6.91
N SER A 24 -9.24 0.55 -7.80
CA SER A 24 -8.54 0.92 -9.04
C SER A 24 -7.31 1.76 -8.74
N MET A 25 -6.19 1.44 -9.38
CA MET A 25 -4.91 2.10 -9.21
C MET A 25 -4.19 2.19 -10.55
N ASP A 26 -3.40 3.25 -10.74
CA ASP A 26 -2.49 3.33 -11.89
C ASP A 26 -1.30 2.37 -11.69
N GLU A 27 -0.60 1.99 -12.78
CA GLU A 27 0.54 1.05 -12.73
C GLU A 27 1.66 1.50 -11.77
N ASP A 28 1.82 2.82 -11.62
CA ASP A 28 2.84 3.43 -10.77
C ASP A 28 2.33 3.76 -9.35
N ASP A 29 1.10 3.39 -8.99
CA ASP A 29 0.55 3.69 -7.69
C ASP A 29 0.77 2.56 -6.67
N GLU A 30 1.03 2.94 -5.42
CA GLU A 30 1.12 2.03 -4.28
C GLU A 30 0.16 2.47 -3.17
N ILE A 31 -0.60 1.53 -2.60
CA ILE A 31 -1.36 1.75 -1.37
C ILE A 31 -0.38 1.73 -0.21
N LEU A 32 -0.38 2.79 0.59
CA LEU A 32 0.43 2.90 1.79
C LEU A 32 -0.17 2.04 2.92
N PRO A 33 0.67 1.45 3.78
CA PRO A 33 0.19 0.69 4.95
C PRO A 33 -0.39 1.62 6.03
N ASP A 34 -0.67 1.04 7.20
CA ASP A 34 -1.17 1.72 8.40
C ASP A 34 -2.62 2.16 8.30
N PHE A 35 -3.47 1.22 7.89
CA PHE A 35 -4.92 1.39 7.86
C PHE A 35 -5.62 0.12 8.33
N GLU A 36 -6.89 0.27 8.65
CA GLU A 36 -7.73 -0.82 9.13
C GLU A 36 -8.45 -1.54 7.98
N ALA A 37 -8.60 -2.85 8.14
CA ALA A 37 -9.37 -3.69 7.24
C ALA A 37 -10.21 -4.70 8.03
N GLU A 38 -11.12 -5.36 7.35
CA GLU A 38 -11.87 -6.50 7.86
C GLU A 38 -11.51 -7.78 7.09
N VAL A 39 -11.29 -8.86 7.82
CA VAL A 39 -11.11 -10.23 7.29
C VAL A 39 -12.00 -11.16 8.08
N ASP A 40 -12.85 -11.91 7.39
CA ASP A 40 -13.79 -12.88 8.00
C ASP A 40 -14.61 -12.28 9.17
N GLY A 41 -15.07 -11.02 9.05
CA GLY A 41 -15.83 -10.34 10.10
C GLY A 41 -15.00 -9.74 11.24
N ARG A 42 -13.67 -9.80 11.16
CA ARG A 42 -12.75 -9.30 12.20
C ARG A 42 -11.96 -8.10 11.69
N ARG A 43 -11.90 -7.04 12.51
CA ARG A 43 -11.05 -5.87 12.29
C ARG A 43 -9.59 -6.24 12.51
N VAL A 44 -8.72 -5.85 11.58
CA VAL A 44 -7.28 -6.13 11.56
C VAL A 44 -6.51 -4.91 11.09
N TRP A 45 -5.22 -4.83 11.43
CA TRP A 45 -4.36 -3.74 10.96
C TRP A 45 -3.54 -4.17 9.75
N VAL A 46 -3.57 -3.40 8.66
CA VAL A 46 -2.74 -3.64 7.48
C VAL A 46 -1.39 -2.95 7.66
N THR A 47 -0.31 -3.73 7.64
CA THR A 47 1.06 -3.27 7.89
C THR A 47 1.94 -3.26 6.65
N ALA A 48 1.52 -3.95 5.58
CA ALA A 48 2.10 -3.85 4.25
C ALA A 48 1.08 -4.25 3.19
N VAL A 49 1.11 -3.58 2.04
CA VAL A 49 0.30 -3.94 0.88
C VAL A 49 1.22 -4.41 -0.24
N LEU A 50 0.96 -5.59 -0.78
CA LEU A 50 1.68 -6.19 -1.90
C LEU A 50 0.74 -6.29 -3.11
N GLU A 51 1.27 -6.79 -4.23
CA GLU A 51 0.51 -6.89 -5.49
C GLU A 51 -0.78 -7.71 -5.32
N ARG A 52 -0.69 -8.91 -4.71
CA ARG A 52 -1.82 -9.86 -4.56
C ARG A 52 -2.23 -10.13 -3.13
N THR A 53 -1.40 -9.73 -2.19
CA THR A 53 -1.54 -10.02 -0.76
C THR A 53 -1.31 -8.76 0.06
N ALA A 54 -1.64 -8.82 1.33
CA ALA A 54 -1.26 -7.83 2.33
C ALA A 54 -0.79 -8.55 3.59
N VAL A 55 0.08 -7.88 4.34
CA VAL A 55 0.49 -8.33 5.67
C VAL A 55 -0.42 -7.66 6.68
N ILE A 56 -1.10 -8.47 7.48
CA ILE A 56 -1.98 -7.99 8.55
C ILE A 56 -1.40 -8.33 9.92
N GLU A 57 -1.75 -7.50 10.90
CA GLU A 57 -1.59 -7.75 12.32
C GLU A 57 -3.00 -7.88 12.92
N PRO A 58 -3.44 -9.09 13.31
CA PRO A 58 -4.82 -9.30 13.80
C PRO A 58 -5.13 -8.52 15.08
N ALA A 59 -4.16 -8.46 15.99
CA ALA A 59 -4.18 -7.60 17.17
C ALA A 59 -2.74 -7.22 17.55
N PRO A 60 -2.53 -6.13 18.32
CA PRO A 60 -1.20 -5.70 18.71
C PRO A 60 -0.38 -6.81 19.37
N GLY A 61 0.78 -7.12 18.79
CA GLY A 61 1.68 -8.15 19.29
C GLY A 61 1.32 -9.58 18.87
N GLU A 62 0.21 -9.80 18.15
CA GLU A 62 -0.05 -11.08 17.51
C GLU A 62 0.83 -11.27 16.27
N PRO A 63 1.14 -12.52 15.88
CA PRO A 63 1.93 -12.80 14.70
C PRO A 63 1.32 -12.17 13.44
N LYS A 64 2.15 -11.53 12.63
CA LYS A 64 1.73 -10.99 11.34
C LYS A 64 1.38 -12.13 10.38
N VAL A 65 0.31 -11.97 9.62
CA VAL A 65 -0.22 -12.99 8.70
C VAL A 65 -0.33 -12.42 7.29
N LEU A 66 0.00 -13.23 6.29
CA LEU A 66 -0.19 -12.88 4.88
C LEU A 66 -1.61 -13.26 4.45
N VAL A 67 -2.38 -12.30 3.93
CA VAL A 67 -3.76 -12.51 3.48
C VAL A 67 -3.91 -12.05 2.03
N ASN A 68 -4.70 -12.79 1.23
CA ASN A 68 -5.02 -12.40 -0.13
C ASN A 68 -5.91 -11.14 -0.14
N ARG A 69 -5.62 -10.17 -1.01
CA ARG A 69 -6.38 -8.91 -1.10
C ARG A 69 -7.88 -9.08 -1.33
N ARG A 70 -8.30 -10.17 -2.00
CA ARG A 70 -9.72 -10.52 -2.22
C ARG A 70 -10.51 -10.76 -0.93
N ARG A 71 -9.82 -11.07 0.17
CA ARG A 71 -10.42 -11.35 1.47
C ARG A 71 -10.46 -10.13 2.39
N LEU A 72 -9.80 -9.04 2.00
CA LEU A 72 -9.72 -7.82 2.78
C LEU A 72 -10.82 -6.86 2.34
N LEU A 73 -11.69 -6.53 3.27
CA LEU A 73 -12.69 -5.47 3.12
C LEU A 73 -12.13 -4.19 3.76
N VAL A 74 -12.21 -3.07 3.06
CA VAL A 74 -11.60 -1.80 3.47
C VAL A 74 -12.55 -0.64 3.24
N ASP A 75 -12.41 0.41 4.04
CA ASP A 75 -13.01 1.70 3.77
C ASP A 75 -12.12 2.46 2.77
N PRO A 76 -12.59 2.76 1.54
CA PRO A 76 -11.82 3.51 0.55
C PRO A 76 -11.35 4.87 1.06
N ALA A 77 -12.12 5.52 1.94
CA ALA A 77 -11.79 6.85 2.47
C ALA A 77 -10.56 6.84 3.38
N HIS A 78 -10.17 5.67 3.89
CA HIS A 78 -8.97 5.51 4.73
C HIS A 78 -7.74 5.07 3.95
N LEU A 79 -7.87 4.76 2.65
CA LEU A 79 -6.74 4.37 1.84
C LEU A 79 -5.91 5.58 1.42
N ARG A 80 -4.61 5.49 1.63
CA ARG A 80 -3.63 6.47 1.17
C ARG A 80 -2.86 5.86 0.01
N VAL A 81 -2.77 6.60 -1.10
CA VAL A 81 -2.05 6.16 -2.31
C VAL A 81 -0.86 7.07 -2.54
N ARG A 82 0.26 6.48 -2.94
CA ARG A 82 1.47 7.20 -3.36
C ARG A 82 1.82 6.81 -4.78
N HIS A 83 2.04 7.81 -5.62
CA HIS A 83 2.55 7.64 -6.97
C HIS A 83 4.08 7.47 -6.99
N LEU A 84 4.57 6.43 -7.65
CA LEU A 84 5.99 6.11 -7.84
C LEU A 84 6.56 6.82 -9.07
N ALA A 85 6.54 8.16 -9.08
CA ALA A 85 7.19 8.94 -10.15
C ALA A 85 8.69 8.60 -10.35
N SER A 86 9.33 7.97 -9.36
CA SER A 86 10.76 7.70 -9.34
C SER A 86 11.23 6.56 -10.25
N LYS A 87 10.38 5.58 -10.62
CA LYS A 87 10.84 4.45 -11.45
C LYS A 87 11.00 4.86 -12.91
N GLU A 88 10.01 5.54 -13.46
CA GLU A 88 9.98 6.00 -14.84
C GLU A 88 11.02 7.12 -15.08
N ALA A 89 11.11 8.09 -14.16
CA ALA A 89 12.10 9.16 -14.22
C ALA A 89 13.54 8.62 -14.05
N ALA A 90 13.78 7.71 -13.10
CA ALA A 90 15.09 7.10 -12.94
C ALA A 90 15.45 6.18 -14.12
N ARG A 91 14.48 5.48 -14.72
CA ARG A 91 14.69 4.70 -15.95
C ARG A 91 15.11 5.61 -17.09
N ARG A 92 14.35 6.67 -17.37
CA ARG A 92 14.66 7.65 -18.42
C ARG A 92 16.02 8.32 -18.18
N GLY A 93 16.34 8.69 -16.94
CA GLY A 93 17.65 9.25 -16.59
C GLY A 93 18.82 8.30 -16.90
N ARG A 94 18.66 7.01 -16.58
CA ARG A 94 19.67 5.97 -16.91
C ARG A 94 19.81 5.74 -18.41
N GLU A 95 18.71 5.74 -19.15
CA GLU A 95 18.72 5.57 -20.60
C GLU A 95 19.34 6.77 -21.30
N ALA A 96 18.98 7.99 -20.90
CA ALA A 96 19.61 9.21 -21.39
C ALA A 96 21.13 9.23 -21.13
N ALA A 97 21.56 8.85 -19.93
CA ALA A 97 22.98 8.75 -19.61
C ALA A 97 23.71 7.66 -20.42
N ARG A 98 23.06 6.55 -20.78
CA ARG A 98 23.64 5.55 -21.69
C ARG A 98 23.80 6.08 -23.10
N GLN A 99 22.78 6.77 -23.62
CA GLN A 99 22.82 7.37 -24.95
C GLN A 99 23.93 8.42 -25.06
N LEU A 100 24.09 9.27 -24.03
CA LEU A 100 25.16 10.27 -24.00
C LEU A 100 26.55 9.64 -24.11
N ARG A 101 26.82 8.57 -23.32
CA ARG A 101 28.10 7.85 -23.37
C ARG A 101 28.37 7.19 -24.72
N LEU A 102 27.33 6.63 -25.35
CA LEU A 102 27.45 6.02 -26.68
C LEU A 102 27.75 7.08 -27.75
N GLN A 103 27.15 8.26 -27.65
CA GLN A 103 27.43 9.38 -28.54
C GLN A 103 28.88 9.86 -28.35
N GLU A 104 29.33 10.10 -27.11
CA GLU A 104 30.71 10.51 -26.80
C GLU A 104 31.75 9.53 -27.36
N HIS A 105 31.51 8.22 -27.21
CA HIS A 105 32.39 7.17 -27.76
C HIS A 105 32.36 7.11 -29.29
N SER A 106 31.25 7.45 -29.94
CA SER A 106 31.13 7.47 -31.41
C SER A 106 31.76 8.70 -32.06
N SER A 107 31.83 9.82 -31.34
CA SER A 107 32.47 11.07 -31.80
C SER A 107 33.98 11.13 -31.54
N ALA A 108 34.55 10.13 -30.86
CA ALA A 108 35.98 10.03 -30.54
C ALA A 108 36.75 9.01 -31.41
N ALA A 109 36.12 8.49 -32.48
CA ALA A 109 36.70 7.59 -33.48
C ALA A 109 36.73 8.28 -34.86
#